data_AF-A0A8I1WYU9-F1
#
_entry.id   AF-A0A8I1WYU9-F1
#
_cell.length_a   1.000
_cell.length_b   1.000
_cell.length_c   1.000
_cell.angle_alpha   90.00
_cell.angle_beta   90.00
_cell.angle_gamma   90.00
#
_symmetry.space_group_name_H-M   'P 1'
#
loop_
_entity.id
_entity.type
_entity.pdbx_description
1 polymer ?
#
loop_
_entity_poly.entity_id
_entity_poly.type
_entity_poly.pdbx_seq_one_letter_code
_entity_poly.pdbx_strand_id
1 'polypeptide(L)'
;MTIRQILAVIAGLFSRPRQFWQEMMQPEVTGRNDMFREYAVPVIAVMQLCKFPLIGEPRPAMLFALFSFVLDIAALYLLSGIFSSATSDAGSRSETAAGGRIPVFALTPFWFSEPFFFAGTWGGFAVTAAGLLGMAFTAFGLGVLQEAGAGFSSLKKVWLSGMLVLVIAVCFLLQRAVIDFVILSP
;
A
#
# COMPACT_ATOMS: atom_id res chain seq x y z
N MET A 1 -14.05 0.57 -10.81
CA MET A 1 -14.24 -0.85 -10.43
C MET A 1 -15.48 -1.08 -9.57
N THR A 2 -16.10 -2.25 -9.64
CA THR A 2 -17.15 -2.72 -8.72
C THR A 2 -16.55 -3.41 -7.49
N ILE A 3 -17.31 -3.55 -6.39
CA ILE A 3 -16.85 -4.24 -5.16
C ILE A 3 -16.35 -5.65 -5.45
N ARG A 4 -17.05 -6.41 -6.31
CA ARG A 4 -16.64 -7.77 -6.71
C ARG A 4 -15.25 -7.77 -7.37
N GLN A 5 -14.96 -6.76 -8.18
CA GLN A 5 -13.65 -6.62 -8.84
C GLN A 5 -12.56 -6.28 -7.83
N ILE A 6 -12.82 -5.36 -6.88
CA ILE A 6 -11.85 -5.03 -5.81
C ILE A 6 -11.52 -6.28 -4.99
N LEU A 7 -12.52 -7.06 -4.59
CA LEU A 7 -12.30 -8.30 -3.85
C LEU A 7 -11.53 -9.34 -4.67
N ALA A 8 -11.79 -9.44 -5.99
CA ALA A 8 -11.02 -10.30 -6.88
C ALA A 8 -9.56 -9.86 -7.00
N VAL A 9 -9.29 -8.55 -7.08
CA VAL A 9 -7.93 -7.98 -7.07
C VAL A 9 -7.20 -8.35 -5.78
N ILE A 10 -7.85 -8.18 -4.63
CA ILE A 10 -7.28 -8.55 -3.32
C ILE A 10 -7.02 -10.07 -3.28
N ALA A 11 -8.00 -10.89 -3.64
CA ALA A 11 -7.85 -12.34 -3.65
C ALA A 11 -6.71 -12.79 -4.58
N GLY A 12 -6.59 -12.19 -5.77
CA GLY A 12 -5.50 -12.48 -6.72
C GLY A 12 -4.13 -12.11 -6.16
N LEU A 13 -4.01 -10.92 -5.55
CA LEU A 13 -2.78 -10.45 -4.92
C LEU A 13 -2.27 -11.41 -3.84
N PHE A 14 -3.15 -11.90 -2.96
CA PHE A 14 -2.77 -12.79 -1.87
C PHE A 14 -2.61 -14.26 -2.27
N SER A 15 -3.40 -14.76 -3.22
CA SER A 15 -3.41 -16.18 -3.58
C SER A 15 -2.43 -16.55 -4.69
N ARG A 16 -2.24 -15.67 -5.67
CA ARG A 16 -1.42 -15.93 -6.87
C ARG A 16 -0.60 -14.69 -7.24
N PRO A 17 0.31 -14.23 -6.36
CA PRO A 17 0.99 -12.95 -6.52
C PRO A 17 1.74 -12.83 -7.85
N ARG A 18 2.46 -13.87 -8.28
CA ARG A 18 3.21 -13.81 -9.55
C ARG A 18 2.30 -13.62 -10.78
N GLN A 19 1.22 -14.39 -10.87
CA GLN A 19 0.25 -14.27 -11.97
C GLN A 19 -0.46 -12.91 -11.93
N PHE A 20 -0.87 -12.48 -10.73
CA PHE A 20 -1.46 -11.17 -10.51
C PHE A 20 -0.58 -10.03 -11.04
N TRP A 21 0.71 -10.03 -10.71
CA TRP A 21 1.64 -8.99 -11.17
C TRP A 21 1.87 -9.06 -12.69
N GLN A 22 1.91 -10.25 -13.28
CA GLN A 22 1.99 -10.41 -14.73
C GLN A 22 0.79 -9.81 -15.45
N GLU A 23 -0.43 -9.97 -14.91
CA GLU A 23 -1.65 -9.38 -15.46
C GLU A 23 -1.71 -7.86 -15.26
N MET A 24 -1.39 -7.37 -14.05
CA MET A 24 -1.50 -5.96 -13.71
C MET A 24 -0.43 -5.07 -14.35
N MET A 25 0.68 -5.66 -14.80
CA MET A 25 1.75 -4.97 -15.52
C MET A 25 1.56 -4.98 -17.04
N GLN A 26 0.49 -5.57 -17.57
CA GLN A 26 0.23 -5.55 -19.00
C GLN A 26 -0.09 -4.12 -19.48
N PRO A 27 0.38 -3.71 -20.68
CA PRO A 27 0.16 -2.37 -21.21
C PRO A 27 -1.32 -1.97 -21.32
N GLU A 28 -2.20 -2.93 -21.62
CA GLU A 28 -3.65 -2.71 -21.76
C GLU A 28 -4.31 -2.31 -20.44
N VAL A 29 -3.87 -2.90 -19.33
CA VAL A 29 -4.28 -2.53 -17.97
C VAL A 29 -3.57 -1.24 -17.53
N THR A 30 -2.41 -0.96 -18.11
CA THR A 30 -1.58 0.22 -17.85
C THR A 30 -2.14 1.51 -18.45
N GLY A 31 -2.80 1.43 -19.61
CA GLY A 31 -3.40 2.59 -20.27
C GLY A 31 -4.82 2.94 -19.82
N ARG A 32 -5.56 2.01 -19.19
CA ARG A 32 -7.03 2.09 -19.14
C ARG A 32 -7.63 2.39 -17.76
N ASN A 33 -7.00 1.96 -16.67
CA ASN A 33 -7.56 2.11 -15.31
C ASN A 33 -6.60 2.87 -14.39
N ASP A 34 -7.11 3.92 -13.76
CA ASP A 34 -6.43 4.60 -12.65
C ASP A 34 -6.61 3.77 -11.37
N MET A 35 -5.75 2.78 -11.18
CA MET A 35 -5.79 1.89 -10.02
C MET A 35 -5.61 2.62 -8.69
N PHE A 36 -5.05 3.85 -8.69
CA PHE A 36 -5.03 4.68 -7.48
C PHE A 36 -6.44 5.01 -7.04
N ARG A 37 -7.25 5.52 -7.96
CA ARG A 37 -8.63 5.96 -7.68
C ARG A 37 -9.61 4.79 -7.61
N GLU A 38 -9.45 3.79 -8.46
CA GLU A 38 -10.43 2.71 -8.61
C GLU A 38 -10.25 1.56 -7.62
N TYR A 39 -9.04 1.40 -7.06
CA TYR A 39 -8.71 0.35 -6.12
C TYR A 39 -8.23 0.90 -4.77
N ALA A 40 -7.12 1.64 -4.75
CA ALA A 40 -6.50 2.04 -3.48
C ALA A 40 -7.41 2.95 -2.65
N VAL A 41 -7.98 4.01 -3.24
CA VAL A 41 -8.86 4.94 -2.52
C VAL A 41 -10.06 4.22 -1.86
N PRO A 42 -10.84 3.37 -2.57
CA PRO A 42 -11.90 2.59 -1.94
C PRO A 42 -11.40 1.65 -0.84
N VAL A 43 -10.29 0.95 -1.04
CA VAL A 43 -9.75 0.02 -0.04
C VAL A 43 -9.35 0.76 1.23
N ILE A 44 -8.60 1.86 1.10
CA ILE A 44 -8.23 2.74 2.23
C ILE A 44 -9.50 3.22 2.93
N ALA A 45 -10.46 3.77 2.20
CA ALA A 45 -11.70 4.30 2.79
C ALA A 45 -12.46 3.25 3.60
N VAL A 46 -12.61 2.02 3.07
CA VAL A 46 -13.26 0.92 3.80
C VAL A 46 -12.48 0.58 5.07
N MET A 47 -11.15 0.49 5.01
CA MET A 47 -10.33 0.23 6.20
C MET A 47 -10.45 1.33 7.25
N GLN A 48 -10.62 2.60 6.85
CA GLN A 48 -10.89 3.69 7.79
C GLN A 48 -12.25 3.54 8.49
N LEU A 49 -13.29 3.14 7.74
CA LEU A 49 -14.61 2.90 8.33
C LEU A 49 -14.61 1.72 9.32
N CYS A 50 -13.80 0.69 9.07
CA CYS A 50 -13.64 -0.44 9.99
C CYS A 50 -13.08 -0.03 11.37
N LYS A 51 -12.47 1.15 11.50
CA LYS A 51 -11.95 1.66 12.78
C LYS A 51 -13.02 2.28 13.68
N PHE A 52 -14.17 2.70 13.12
CA PHE A 52 -15.17 3.45 13.87
C PHE A 52 -15.70 2.67 15.09
N PRO A 53 -16.07 1.38 14.98
CA PRO A 53 -16.52 0.60 16.13
C PRO A 53 -15.42 0.37 17.18
N LEU A 54 -14.15 0.40 16.78
CA LEU A 54 -13.01 0.19 17.69
C LEU A 54 -12.74 1.42 18.58
N ILE A 55 -13.03 2.61 18.07
CA ILE A 55 -12.86 3.88 18.80
C ILE A 55 -14.06 4.16 19.70
N GLY A 56 -15.26 3.74 19.30
CA GLY A 56 -16.49 3.86 20.10
C GLY A 56 -17.08 5.27 20.17
N GLU A 57 -16.26 6.32 19.98
CA GLU A 57 -16.71 7.71 20.01
C GLU A 57 -16.76 8.35 18.60
N PRO A 58 -17.91 8.90 18.16
CA PRO A 58 -18.07 9.38 16.78
C PRO A 58 -17.13 10.51 16.36
N ARG A 59 -16.88 11.50 17.22
CA ARG A 59 -16.06 12.68 16.88
C ARG A 59 -14.57 12.32 16.79
N PRO A 60 -13.94 11.67 17.79
CA PRO A 60 -12.56 11.20 17.67
C PRO A 60 -12.39 10.22 16.52
N ALA A 61 -13.36 9.31 16.30
CA ALA A 61 -13.30 8.35 15.19
C ALA A 61 -13.24 9.03 13.82
N MET A 62 -14.07 10.04 13.59
CA MET A 62 -14.08 10.78 12.33
C MET A 62 -12.78 11.57 12.10
N LEU A 63 -12.27 12.24 13.13
CA LEU A 63 -11.01 13.00 13.03
C LEU A 63 -9.83 12.08 12.76
N PHE A 64 -9.74 10.96 13.48
CA PHE A 64 -8.69 9.97 13.28
C PHE A 64 -8.76 9.33 11.89
N ALA A 65 -9.97 8.95 11.45
CA ALA A 65 -10.16 8.37 10.12
C ALA A 65 -9.77 9.33 9.01
N LEU A 66 -10.08 10.63 9.14
CA LEU A 66 -9.66 11.64 8.18
C LEU A 66 -8.14 11.80 8.17
N PHE A 67 -7.52 11.87 9.34
CA PHE A 67 -6.06 11.92 9.48
C PHE A 67 -5.37 10.72 8.84
N SER A 68 -5.79 9.49 9.21
CA SER A 68 -5.25 8.25 8.65
C SER A 68 -5.46 8.20 7.13
N PHE A 69 -6.66 8.53 6.64
CA PHE A 69 -6.93 8.56 5.22
C PHE A 69 -5.97 9.47 4.45
N VAL A 70 -5.78 10.71 4.93
CA VAL A 70 -4.85 11.65 4.30
C VAL A 70 -3.41 11.14 4.35
N LEU A 71 -3.00 10.54 5.47
CA LEU A 71 -1.67 9.96 5.62
C LEU A 71 -1.44 8.80 4.66
N ASP A 72 -2.41 7.90 4.49
CA ASP A 72 -2.29 6.75 3.59
C ASP A 72 -2.23 7.17 2.12
N ILE A 73 -3.02 8.19 1.75
CA ILE A 73 -2.94 8.80 0.43
C ILE A 73 -1.56 9.45 0.23
N ALA A 74 -1.07 10.23 1.20
CA ALA A 74 0.25 10.84 1.11
C ALA A 74 1.37 9.79 0.96
N ALA A 75 1.31 8.71 1.74
CA ALA A 75 2.26 7.60 1.67
C ALA A 75 2.21 6.90 0.31
N LEU A 76 1.00 6.64 -0.22
CA LEU A 76 0.81 6.04 -1.54
C LEU A 76 1.42 6.91 -2.63
N TYR A 77 1.11 8.21 -2.67
CA TYR A 77 1.65 9.12 -3.69
C TYR A 77 3.17 9.28 -3.58
N LEU A 78 3.70 9.38 -2.36
CA LEU A 78 5.14 9.47 -2.12
C LEU A 78 5.85 8.22 -2.66
N LEU A 79 5.40 7.02 -2.27
CA LEU A 79 5.98 5.77 -2.70
C LEU A 79 5.84 5.58 -4.21
N SER A 80 4.67 5.88 -4.77
CA SER A 80 4.47 5.78 -6.22
C SER A 80 5.38 6.73 -7.00
N GLY A 81 5.64 7.94 -6.51
CA GLY A 81 6.62 8.87 -7.09
C GLY A 81 8.06 8.34 -6.98
N ILE A 82 8.45 7.79 -5.82
CA ILE A 82 9.77 7.17 -5.62
C ILE A 82 9.96 5.98 -6.56
N PHE A 83 8.96 5.10 -6.67
CA PHE A 83 9.04 3.92 -7.51
C PHE A 83 9.05 4.28 -9.00
N SER A 84 8.20 5.23 -9.41
CA SER A 84 8.16 5.69 -10.80
C SER A 84 9.49 6.32 -11.21
N SER A 85 10.04 7.23 -10.40
CA SER A 85 11.36 7.82 -10.67
C SER A 85 12.47 6.78 -10.69
N ALA A 86 12.51 5.87 -9.71
CA ALA A 86 13.51 4.82 -9.64
C ALA A 86 13.42 3.81 -10.80
N THR A 87 12.25 3.62 -11.40
CA THR A 87 12.06 2.71 -12.54
C THR A 87 12.15 3.44 -13.88
N SER A 88 12.10 4.77 -13.89
CA SER A 88 12.22 5.59 -15.11
C SER A 88 13.60 5.53 -15.77
N ASP A 89 14.67 5.36 -14.99
CA ASP A 89 16.04 5.23 -15.52
C ASP A 89 16.25 3.93 -16.32
N ALA A 90 15.30 2.99 -16.26
CA ALA A 90 15.47 1.61 -16.72
C ALA A 90 14.81 1.29 -18.08
N GLY A 91 14.02 2.21 -18.66
CA GLY A 91 13.34 1.98 -19.94
C GLY A 91 12.31 3.04 -20.37
N SER A 92 11.40 2.66 -21.27
CA SER A 92 10.46 3.57 -21.94
C SER A 92 9.40 4.19 -21.00
N ARG A 93 8.71 5.27 -21.42
CA ARG A 93 7.60 5.91 -20.65
C ARG A 93 6.54 4.92 -20.13
N SER A 94 6.35 3.79 -20.82
CA SER A 94 5.40 2.73 -20.41
C SER A 94 5.85 1.99 -19.16
N GLU A 95 7.16 1.77 -18.99
CA GLU A 95 7.73 1.06 -17.84
C GLU A 95 7.78 1.96 -16.59
N THR A 96 7.98 3.26 -16.80
CA THR A 96 7.92 4.29 -15.74
C THR A 96 6.55 4.37 -15.06
N ALA A 97 5.46 4.18 -15.84
CA ALA A 97 4.09 4.15 -15.34
C ALA A 97 3.76 2.84 -14.61
N ALA A 98 4.42 1.74 -14.98
CA ALA A 98 4.22 0.43 -14.38
C ALA A 98 4.88 0.33 -12.99
N GLY A 99 6.09 0.86 -12.82
CA GLY A 99 6.78 0.90 -11.52
C GLY A 99 6.02 1.68 -10.45
N GLY A 100 5.45 2.83 -10.81
CA GLY A 100 4.65 3.67 -9.90
C GLY A 100 3.38 2.98 -9.36
N ARG A 101 2.94 1.87 -9.96
CA ARG A 101 1.78 1.09 -9.50
C ARG A 101 2.10 0.05 -8.45
N ILE A 102 3.37 -0.31 -8.27
CA ILE A 102 3.74 -1.34 -7.30
C ILE A 102 3.25 -0.97 -5.89
N PRO A 103 3.44 0.27 -5.39
CA PRO A 103 2.93 0.68 -4.08
C PRO A 103 1.41 0.59 -3.94
N VAL A 104 0.65 0.75 -5.03
CA VAL A 104 -0.82 0.67 -5.04
C VAL A 104 -1.32 -0.67 -4.52
N PHE A 105 -0.60 -1.76 -4.80
CA PHE A 105 -0.96 -3.10 -4.33
C PHE A 105 -0.09 -3.56 -3.16
N ALA A 106 1.17 -3.12 -3.10
CA ALA A 106 2.09 -3.52 -2.03
C ALA A 106 1.69 -2.95 -0.66
N LEU A 107 0.95 -1.83 -0.61
CA LEU A 107 0.43 -1.25 0.63
C LEU A 107 -0.87 -1.93 1.14
N THR A 108 -1.50 -2.81 0.36
CA THR A 108 -2.75 -3.47 0.78
C THR A 108 -2.65 -4.19 2.14
N PRO A 109 -1.58 -4.97 2.44
CA PRO A 109 -1.40 -5.55 3.77
C PRO A 109 -1.32 -4.51 4.88
N PHE A 110 -0.73 -3.34 4.62
CA PHE A 110 -0.61 -2.26 5.59
C PHE A 110 -1.99 -1.69 5.93
N TRP A 111 -2.79 -1.31 4.93
CA TRP A 111 -4.16 -0.81 5.17
C TRP A 111 -5.02 -1.81 5.95
N PHE A 112 -4.86 -3.11 5.66
CA PHE A 112 -5.56 -4.18 6.39
C PHE A 112 -5.10 -4.36 7.83
N SER A 113 -3.86 -3.95 8.14
CA SER A 113 -3.32 -4.02 9.49
C SER A 113 -3.78 -2.86 10.38
N GLU A 114 -4.23 -1.74 9.81
CA GLU A 114 -4.52 -0.52 10.57
C GLU A 114 -5.60 -0.66 11.65
N PRO A 115 -6.70 -1.43 11.46
CA PRO A 115 -7.66 -1.65 12.54
C PRO A 115 -7.00 -2.29 13.78
N PHE A 116 -5.94 -3.07 13.62
CA PHE A 116 -5.22 -3.70 14.73
C PHE A 116 -4.32 -2.72 15.49
N PHE A 117 -4.15 -1.47 15.03
CA PHE A 117 -3.32 -0.49 15.73
C PHE A 117 -3.91 -0.09 17.07
N PHE A 118 -5.19 -0.37 17.33
CA PHE A 118 -5.85 -0.18 18.62
C PHE A 118 -5.57 -1.33 19.60
N ALA A 119 -5.05 -2.47 19.14
CA ALA A 119 -4.87 -3.69 19.94
C ALA A 119 -3.54 -3.71 20.75
N GLY A 120 -3.01 -2.55 21.13
CA GLY A 120 -1.77 -2.43 21.89
C GLY A 120 -0.57 -3.08 21.17
N THR A 121 0.14 -3.98 21.86
CA THR A 121 1.31 -4.70 21.32
C THR A 121 0.98 -5.56 20.09
N TRP A 122 -0.25 -6.06 19.96
CA TRP A 122 -0.69 -6.80 18.77
C TRP A 122 -0.69 -5.94 17.50
N GLY A 123 -0.86 -4.62 17.63
CA GLY A 123 -0.71 -3.69 16.52
C GLY A 123 0.70 -3.70 15.94
N GLY A 124 1.72 -3.82 16.80
CA GLY A 124 3.13 -3.95 16.40
C GLY A 124 3.39 -5.24 15.59
N PHE A 125 2.80 -6.36 16.01
CA PHE A 125 2.89 -7.61 15.26
C PHE A 125 2.17 -7.51 13.90
N ALA A 126 0.99 -6.90 13.87
CA ALA A 126 0.21 -6.73 12.64
C ALA A 126 0.94 -5.86 11.60
N VAL A 127 1.48 -4.71 12.01
CA VAL A 127 2.25 -3.84 11.09
C VAL A 127 3.54 -4.51 10.61
N THR A 128 4.20 -5.29 11.48
CA THR A 128 5.41 -6.02 11.10
C THR A 128 5.09 -7.07 10.04
N ALA A 129 4.03 -7.85 10.24
CA ALA A 129 3.56 -8.82 9.25
C ALA A 129 3.16 -8.14 7.93
N ALA A 130 2.47 -7.00 8.00
CA ALA A 130 2.12 -6.20 6.83
C ALA A 130 3.34 -5.68 6.08
N GLY A 131 4.38 -5.20 6.79
CA GLY A 131 5.64 -4.77 6.20
C GLY A 131 6.37 -5.92 5.48
N LEU A 132 6.43 -7.11 6.10
CA LEU A 132 7.01 -8.30 5.47
C LEU A 132 6.25 -8.72 4.20
N LEU A 133 4.92 -8.73 4.25
CA LEU A 133 4.07 -9.02 3.08
C LEU A 133 4.21 -7.96 1.99
N GLY A 134 4.25 -6.68 2.36
CA GLY A 134 4.47 -5.57 1.44
C GLY A 134 5.83 -5.65 0.74
N MET A 135 6.88 -6.06 1.46
CA MET A 135 8.18 -6.35 0.85
C MET A 135 8.12 -7.50 -0.14
N ALA A 136 7.42 -8.59 0.20
CA ALA A 136 7.27 -9.73 -0.69
C ALA A 136 6.51 -9.32 -1.98
N PHE A 137 5.40 -8.60 -1.85
CA PHE A 137 4.62 -8.09 -2.97
C PHE A 137 5.43 -7.13 -3.85
N THR A 138 6.20 -6.23 -3.23
CA THR A 138 7.15 -5.37 -3.93
C THR A 138 8.21 -6.17 -4.69
N ALA A 139 8.76 -7.22 -4.07
CA ALA A 139 9.75 -8.06 -4.69
C ALA A 139 9.20 -8.83 -5.91
N PHE A 140 7.94 -9.26 -5.87
CA PHE A 140 7.26 -9.86 -7.01
C PHE A 140 6.99 -8.85 -8.13
N GLY A 141 6.43 -7.68 -7.81
CA GLY A 141 6.15 -6.63 -8.80
C GLY A 141 7.41 -6.16 -9.52
N LEU A 142 8.48 -5.87 -8.77
CA LEU A 142 9.78 -5.51 -9.34
C LEU A 142 10.42 -6.68 -10.11
N GLY A 143 10.19 -7.93 -9.69
CA GLY A 143 10.64 -9.11 -10.42
C GLY A 143 10.03 -9.21 -11.81
N VAL A 144 8.71 -8.98 -11.92
CA VAL A 144 8.01 -8.98 -13.22
C VAL A 144 8.52 -7.86 -14.13
N LEU A 145 8.77 -6.65 -13.60
CA LEU A 145 9.35 -5.57 -14.40
C LEU A 145 10.76 -5.90 -14.90
N GLN A 146 11.58 -6.53 -14.06
CA GLN A 146 12.92 -6.96 -14.44
C GLN A 146 12.88 -8.07 -15.52
N GLU A 147 11.97 -9.04 -15.39
CA GLU A 147 11.71 -10.07 -16.42
C GLU A 147 11.23 -9.43 -17.75
N ALA A 148 10.50 -8.33 -17.69
CA ALA A 148 10.04 -7.57 -18.85
C ALA A 148 11.13 -6.69 -19.51
N GLY A 149 12.36 -6.70 -18.99
CA GLY A 149 13.51 -6.02 -19.59
C GLY A 149 13.96 -4.74 -18.88
N ALA A 150 13.35 -4.37 -17.75
CA ALA A 150 13.76 -3.18 -17.00
C ALA A 150 15.16 -3.36 -16.38
N GLY A 151 16.11 -2.53 -16.79
CA GLY A 151 17.53 -2.60 -16.44
C GLY A 151 17.92 -2.03 -15.06
N PHE A 152 17.19 -2.33 -13.98
CA PHE A 152 17.57 -1.88 -12.63
C PHE A 152 18.25 -2.98 -11.79
N SER A 153 19.19 -2.57 -10.92
CA SER A 153 20.03 -3.49 -10.14
C SER A 153 19.28 -4.15 -8.97
N SER A 154 19.77 -5.31 -8.51
CA SER A 154 19.27 -5.97 -7.29
C SER A 154 19.37 -5.08 -6.05
N LEU A 155 20.38 -4.19 -5.99
CA LEU A 155 20.51 -3.21 -4.91
C LEU A 155 19.36 -2.19 -4.92
N LYS A 156 18.97 -1.69 -6.11
CA LYS A 156 17.84 -0.77 -6.26
C LYS A 156 16.52 -1.43 -5.82
N LYS A 157 16.35 -2.73 -6.12
CA LYS A 157 15.20 -3.53 -5.65
C LYS A 157 15.14 -3.62 -4.13
N VAL A 158 16.25 -3.94 -3.47
CA VAL A 158 16.34 -3.99 -2.00
C VAL A 158 16.05 -2.61 -1.40
N TRP A 159 16.62 -1.56 -1.98
CA TRP A 159 16.39 -0.18 -1.54
C TRP A 159 14.91 0.23 -1.64
N LEU A 160 14.24 -0.08 -2.75
CA LEU A 160 12.81 0.20 -2.94
C LEU A 160 11.94 -0.56 -1.92
N SER A 161 12.22 -1.84 -1.68
CA SER A 161 11.54 -2.61 -0.64
C SER A 161 11.77 -2.03 0.77
N GLY A 162 13.01 -1.59 1.06
CA GLY A 162 13.33 -0.93 2.32
C GLY A 162 12.58 0.40 2.49
N MET A 163 12.46 1.18 1.42
CA MET A 163 11.73 2.44 1.42
C MET A 163 10.24 2.24 1.71
N LEU A 164 9.62 1.18 1.14
CA LEU A 164 8.25 0.79 1.46
C LEU A 164 8.08 0.55 2.97
N VAL A 165 8.96 -0.26 3.57
CA VAL A 165 8.89 -0.59 5.00
C VAL A 165 9.12 0.64 5.86
N LEU A 166 10.06 1.51 5.47
CA LEU A 166 10.31 2.76 6.18
C LEU A 166 9.06 3.65 6.20
N VAL A 167 8.40 3.83 5.05
CA VAL A 167 7.17 4.62 4.98
C VAL A 167 6.05 3.98 5.80
N ILE A 168 5.87 2.66 5.73
CA ILE A 168 4.92 1.91 6.57
C ILE A 168 5.21 2.16 8.07
N ALA A 169 6.46 2.07 8.48
CA ALA A 169 6.87 2.28 9.87
C ALA A 169 6.58 3.72 10.33
N VAL A 170 6.89 4.72 9.50
CA VAL A 170 6.59 6.13 9.80
C VAL A 170 5.08 6.34 9.91
N CYS A 171 4.28 5.82 8.97
CA CYS A 171 2.83 5.93 9.03
C CYS A 171 2.27 5.28 10.29
N PHE A 172 2.74 4.08 10.65
CA PHE A 172 2.34 3.41 11.88
C PHE A 172 2.68 4.23 13.13
N LEU A 173 3.89 4.76 13.23
CA LEU A 173 4.31 5.58 14.37
C LEU A 173 3.46 6.85 14.50
N LEU A 174 3.16 7.52 13.38
CA LEU A 174 2.31 8.71 13.37
C LEU A 174 0.86 8.38 13.77
N GLN A 175 0.27 7.33 13.21
CA GLN A 175 -1.08 6.89 13.59
C GLN A 175 -1.13 6.46 15.05
N ARG A 176 -0.12 5.73 15.52
CA ARG A 176 -0.03 5.28 16.92
C ARG A 176 0.11 6.45 17.89
N ALA A 177 0.92 7.45 17.55
CA ALA A 177 1.02 8.67 18.34
C ALA A 177 -0.35 9.36 18.48
N VAL A 178 -1.11 9.50 17.40
CA VAL A 178 -2.47 10.10 17.48
C VAL A 178 -3.41 9.24 18.32
N ILE A 179 -3.36 7.91 18.20
CA ILE A 179 -4.15 7.00 19.05
C ILE A 179 -3.84 7.24 20.53
N ASP A 180 -2.55 7.26 20.90
CA ASP A 180 -2.12 7.37 22.29
C ASP A 180 -2.40 8.78 22.87
N PHE A 181 -2.17 9.86 22.10
CA PHE A 181 -2.30 11.25 22.58
C PHE A 181 -3.70 11.88 22.44
N VAL A 182 -4.54 11.39 21.53
CA VAL A 182 -5.82 12.04 21.21
C VAL A 182 -7.02 11.14 21.53
N ILE A 183 -6.88 9.82 21.36
CA ILE A 183 -8.01 8.89 21.51
C ILE A 183 -8.00 8.21 22.88
N LEU A 184 -6.83 7.76 23.35
CA LEU A 184 -6.69 7.02 24.59
C LEU A 184 -6.24 7.89 25.77
N SER A 185 -6.01 9.18 25.56
CA SER A 185 -5.67 10.10 26.63
C SER A 185 -6.93 10.39 27.49
N PRO A 186 -6.85 10.19 28.82
CA PRO A 186 -7.99 10.32 29.74
C PRO A 186 -8.47 11.77 29.92
#